data_AF-A0A8S2G7V9-F1
#
_entry.id   AF-A0A8S2G7V9-F1
#
_cell.length_a   1.000
_cell.length_b   1.000
_cell.length_c   1.000
_cell.angle_alpha   90.00
_cell.angle_beta   90.00
_cell.angle_gamma   90.00
#
_symmetry.space_group_name_H-M   'P 1'
#
loop_
_entity.id
_entity.type
_entity.pdbx_description
1 polymer ?
#
loop_
_entity_poly.entity_id
_entity_poly.type
_entity_poly.pdbx_seq_one_letter_code
_entity_poly.pdbx_strand_id
1 'polypeptide(L)'
;MVQISRTDSYKQRPIQREEVDISRHLREERFSFAEYPRPAAKYFGQGRGNNKFINTWLSKYPGVKDDERLVVKQAAKGIEVEGESCGEGFEAKIMSDQLMEVQNNFDDKIKAADNDKDRTSIKHRFIEEISKCCMQFYTAESFLYKLMNKTLRNEDMSKIDTLGAYCYLLGSYVYFSGPKTLSTVYRGCELTDDMLEA
;
A
#
# COMPACT_ATOMS: atom_id res chain seq x y z
N MET A 1 14.81 6.95 -7.05
CA MET A 1 13.37 7.29 -6.94
C MET A 1 12.83 7.18 -8.36
N VAL A 2 12.12 6.10 -8.67
CA VAL A 2 11.72 5.79 -10.06
C VAL A 2 10.44 6.56 -10.37
N GLN A 3 10.50 7.36 -11.41
CA GLN A 3 9.43 8.22 -11.90
C GLN A 3 8.54 7.37 -12.82
N ILE A 4 7.33 7.05 -12.36
CA ILE A 4 6.48 5.99 -12.97
C ILE A 4 5.67 6.50 -14.18
N SER A 5 5.41 7.81 -14.28
CA SER A 5 4.67 8.39 -15.43
C SER A 5 5.56 9.28 -16.30
N ARG A 6 5.72 8.88 -17.58
CA ARG A 6 6.41 9.66 -18.63
C ARG A 6 5.47 10.52 -19.46
N THR A 7 4.16 10.29 -19.36
CA THR A 7 3.15 10.88 -20.25
C THR A 7 2.50 12.14 -19.69
N ASP A 8 2.55 12.33 -18.37
CA ASP A 8 1.93 13.48 -17.70
C ASP A 8 3.00 14.43 -17.15
N SER A 9 3.25 15.53 -17.89
CA SER A 9 4.26 16.53 -17.54
C SER A 9 3.93 17.30 -16.26
N TYR A 10 2.66 17.37 -15.84
CA TYR A 10 2.27 18.05 -14.61
C TYR A 10 2.70 17.29 -13.35
N LYS A 11 2.84 15.96 -13.45
CA LYS A 11 3.25 15.08 -12.35
C LYS A 11 4.77 14.98 -12.17
N GLN A 12 5.54 15.67 -13.00
CA GLN A 12 7.02 15.61 -13.01
C GLN A 12 7.66 16.78 -12.25
N ARG A 13 7.34 16.98 -10.97
CA ARG A 13 7.95 18.05 -10.16
C ARG A 13 8.81 17.50 -9.01
N PRO A 14 10.02 18.04 -8.79
CA PRO A 14 10.85 17.70 -7.64
C PRO A 14 10.09 17.93 -6.33
N ILE A 15 10.12 16.96 -5.42
CA ILE A 15 9.53 17.10 -4.08
C ILE A 15 10.57 17.77 -3.18
N GLN A 16 10.46 19.08 -3.03
CA GLN A 16 11.24 19.83 -2.05
C GLN A 16 10.53 19.76 -0.69
N ARG A 17 11.18 19.18 0.32
CA ARG A 17 10.67 19.14 1.70
C ARG A 17 11.21 20.36 2.45
N GLU A 18 10.52 21.48 2.33
CA GLU A 18 10.79 22.70 3.12
C GLU A 18 9.87 22.76 4.35
N GLU A 19 10.19 23.64 5.32
CA GLU A 19 9.26 24.01 6.39
C GLU A 19 7.96 24.54 5.76
N VAL A 20 6.83 24.03 6.25
CA VAL A 20 5.52 24.21 5.63
C VAL A 20 5.02 25.65 5.86
N ASP A 21 5.17 26.48 4.83
CA ASP A 21 4.44 27.74 4.72
C ASP A 21 2.96 27.43 4.41
N ILE A 22 2.09 27.67 5.39
CA ILE A 22 0.65 27.39 5.34
C ILE A 22 -0.09 28.25 4.29
N SER A 23 0.56 29.29 3.75
CA SER A 23 0.03 30.08 2.65
C SER A 23 0.22 29.43 1.27
N ARG A 24 1.05 28.38 1.19
CA ARG A 24 1.23 27.60 -0.04
C ARG A 24 0.12 26.56 -0.17
N HIS A 25 -0.57 26.59 -1.30
CA HIS A 25 -1.71 25.72 -1.59
C HIS A 25 -1.26 24.24 -1.57
N LEU A 26 -1.97 23.41 -0.82
CA LEU A 26 -1.81 21.96 -0.86
C LEU A 26 -2.25 21.45 -2.25
N ARG A 27 -1.65 20.37 -2.75
CA ARG A 27 -1.98 19.82 -4.08
C ARG A 27 -3.44 19.38 -4.15
N GLU A 28 -4.27 20.14 -4.88
CA GLU A 28 -5.71 19.91 -5.11
C GLU A 28 -6.03 18.46 -5.54
N GLU A 29 -5.17 17.83 -6.34
CA GLU A 29 -5.38 16.44 -6.79
C GLU A 29 -5.34 15.35 -5.68
N ARG A 30 -4.84 15.67 -4.47
CA ARG A 30 -4.89 14.75 -3.32
C ARG A 30 -6.25 14.74 -2.62
N PHE A 31 -7.12 15.65 -3.01
CA PHE A 31 -8.44 15.84 -2.46
C PHE A 31 -9.44 15.31 -3.49
N SER A 32 -10.37 14.45 -3.07
CA SER A 32 -11.35 13.87 -3.99
C SER A 32 -12.72 14.47 -3.71
N PHE A 33 -13.32 15.07 -4.73
CA PHE A 33 -14.67 15.67 -4.67
C PHE A 33 -15.82 14.66 -4.46
N ALA A 34 -15.57 13.36 -4.52
CA ALA A 34 -16.61 12.38 -4.86
C ALA A 34 -17.26 11.61 -3.68
N GLU A 35 -16.84 11.80 -2.43
CA GLU A 35 -17.42 11.04 -1.31
C GLU A 35 -17.72 11.94 -0.12
N TYR A 36 -18.97 11.90 0.37
CA TYR A 36 -19.34 12.42 1.69
C TYR A 36 -18.29 12.03 2.73
N PRO A 37 -17.96 12.90 3.71
CA PRO A 37 -16.98 12.57 4.72
C PRO A 37 -17.60 11.48 5.58
N ARG A 38 -17.29 10.22 5.28
CA ARG A 38 -17.68 9.13 6.17
C ARG A 38 -16.93 9.33 7.48
N PRO A 39 -17.58 9.20 8.64
CA PRO A 39 -16.88 9.24 9.92
C PRO A 39 -15.72 8.26 9.88
N ALA A 40 -14.67 8.55 10.66
CA ALA A 40 -13.38 7.85 10.72
C ALA A 40 -13.43 6.37 11.16
N ALA A 41 -14.53 5.68 10.90
CA ALA A 41 -14.68 4.27 11.15
C ALA A 41 -13.93 3.48 10.08
N LYS A 42 -12.86 2.79 10.52
CA LYS A 42 -12.14 1.71 9.82
C LYS A 42 -11.11 2.16 8.78
N TYR A 43 -10.14 2.96 9.19
CA TYR A 43 -8.89 3.12 8.43
C TYR A 43 -7.92 1.98 8.72
N PHE A 44 -7.00 1.76 7.78
CA PHE A 44 -5.90 0.79 7.85
C PHE A 44 -4.95 0.97 9.06
N GLY A 45 -5.13 2.02 9.87
CA GLY A 45 -4.34 2.33 11.07
C GLY A 45 -4.78 1.59 12.34
N GLN A 46 -5.92 0.88 12.36
CA GLN A 46 -6.19 -0.10 13.41
C GLN A 46 -5.46 -1.39 13.03
N GLY A 47 -4.36 -1.70 13.72
CA GLY A 47 -3.40 -2.75 13.34
C GLY A 47 -3.98 -4.12 12.96
N ARG A 48 -3.10 -5.01 12.45
CA ARG A 48 -3.42 -6.32 11.84
C ARG A 48 -4.59 -7.11 12.48
N GLY A 49 -4.76 -7.08 13.81
CA GLY A 49 -5.79 -7.85 14.51
C GLY A 49 -7.24 -7.45 14.23
N ASN A 50 -7.52 -6.19 13.87
CA ASN A 50 -8.91 -5.68 13.76
C ASN A 50 -9.36 -5.39 12.31
N ASN A 51 -8.53 -5.69 11.31
CA ASN A 51 -8.91 -5.47 9.92
C ASN A 51 -9.72 -6.67 9.38
N LYS A 52 -11.04 -6.50 9.25
CA LYS A 52 -11.98 -7.51 8.70
C LYS A 52 -11.51 -8.06 7.34
N PHE A 53 -10.98 -7.21 6.47
CA PHE A 53 -10.53 -7.60 5.13
C PHE A 53 -9.35 -8.58 5.21
N ILE A 54 -8.32 -8.23 5.99
CA ILE A 54 -7.12 -9.07 6.20
C ILE A 54 -7.49 -10.38 6.92
N ASN A 55 -8.32 -10.32 7.97
CA ASN A 55 -8.72 -11.50 8.73
C ASN A 55 -9.54 -12.48 7.87
N THR A 56 -10.40 -11.96 7.01
CA THR A 56 -11.19 -12.81 6.09
C THR A 56 -10.26 -13.46 5.05
N TRP A 57 -9.25 -12.75 4.55
CA TRP A 57 -8.29 -13.30 3.61
C TRP A 57 -7.42 -14.39 4.25
N LEU A 58 -6.90 -14.15 5.46
CA LEU A 58 -6.16 -15.16 6.23
C LEU A 58 -6.99 -16.41 6.54
N SER A 59 -8.29 -16.23 6.80
CA SER A 59 -9.20 -17.36 7.04
C SER A 59 -9.42 -18.22 5.78
N LYS A 60 -9.43 -17.58 4.60
CA LYS A 60 -9.52 -18.26 3.31
C LYS A 60 -8.22 -18.97 2.92
N TYR A 61 -7.08 -18.46 3.38
CA TYR A 61 -5.75 -18.94 3.02
C TYR A 61 -4.88 -19.23 4.26
N PRO A 62 -5.21 -20.25 5.08
CA PRO A 62 -4.58 -20.46 6.39
C PRO A 62 -3.08 -20.75 6.32
N GLY A 63 -2.60 -21.41 5.26
CA GLY A 63 -1.17 -21.75 5.08
C GLY A 63 -0.31 -20.60 4.57
N VAL A 64 -0.90 -19.48 4.16
CA VAL A 64 -0.15 -18.35 3.57
C VAL A 64 0.59 -17.54 4.64
N LYS A 65 0.16 -17.62 5.91
CA LYS A 65 0.82 -16.90 7.00
C LYS A 65 2.27 -17.37 7.25
N ASP A 66 2.55 -18.63 6.94
CA ASP A 66 3.84 -19.27 7.19
C ASP A 66 4.76 -19.27 5.94
N ASP A 67 4.28 -18.77 4.81
CA ASP A 67 5.03 -18.67 3.55
C ASP A 67 4.94 -17.26 2.97
N GLU A 68 5.87 -16.40 3.36
CA GLU A 68 5.87 -15.01 2.91
C GLU A 68 6.16 -14.86 1.41
N ARG A 69 6.81 -15.86 0.78
CA ARG A 69 7.01 -15.87 -0.68
C ARG A 69 5.69 -16.08 -1.39
N LEU A 70 4.84 -16.96 -0.86
CA LEU A 70 3.51 -17.17 -1.41
C LEU A 70 2.65 -15.90 -1.28
N VAL A 71 2.73 -15.19 -0.15
CA VAL A 71 2.06 -13.90 0.03
C VAL A 71 2.49 -12.90 -1.06
N VAL A 72 3.79 -12.75 -1.28
CA VAL A 72 4.33 -11.77 -2.25
C VAL A 72 3.90 -12.11 -3.67
N LYS A 73 3.97 -13.40 -4.07
CA LYS A 73 3.46 -13.85 -5.37
C LYS A 73 1.97 -13.56 -5.56
N GLN A 74 1.15 -13.82 -4.54
CA GLN A 74 -0.28 -13.52 -4.60
C GLN A 74 -0.54 -12.02 -4.69
N ALA A 75 0.21 -11.20 -3.94
CA ALA A 75 0.09 -9.74 -4.00
C ALA A 75 0.47 -9.21 -5.39
N ALA A 76 1.60 -9.64 -5.93
CA ALA A 76 2.04 -9.27 -7.28
C ALA A 76 0.99 -9.64 -8.33
N LYS A 77 0.47 -10.88 -8.29
CA LYS A 77 -0.56 -11.32 -9.23
C LYS A 77 -1.87 -10.55 -9.08
N GLY A 78 -2.27 -10.27 -7.86
CA GLY A 78 -3.48 -9.51 -7.57
C GLY A 78 -3.42 -8.07 -8.07
N ILE A 79 -2.26 -7.42 -7.95
CA ILE A 79 -2.02 -6.08 -8.52
C ILE A 79 -2.21 -6.09 -10.03
N GLU A 80 -1.65 -7.08 -10.74
CA GLU A 80 -1.83 -7.20 -12.20
C GLU A 80 -3.29 -7.34 -12.60
N VAL A 81 -4.02 -8.27 -11.97
CA VAL A 81 -5.43 -8.55 -12.28
C VAL A 81 -6.29 -7.29 -12.11
N GLU A 82 -6.07 -6.57 -11.01
CA GLU A 82 -6.80 -5.34 -10.73
C GLU A 82 -6.39 -4.18 -11.65
N GLY A 83 -5.11 -4.10 -11.99
CA GLY A 83 -4.59 -3.15 -12.97
C GLY A 83 -5.19 -3.34 -14.35
N GLU A 84 -5.20 -4.58 -14.85
CA GLU A 84 -5.84 -4.94 -16.12
C GLU A 84 -7.32 -4.56 -16.11
N SER A 85 -8.03 -4.88 -15.02
CA SER A 85 -9.46 -4.57 -14.86
C SER A 85 -9.75 -3.07 -14.83
N CYS A 86 -8.78 -2.24 -14.44
CA CYS A 86 -8.90 -0.79 -14.36
C CYS A 86 -8.30 -0.05 -15.56
N GLY A 87 -7.77 -0.75 -16.57
CA GLY A 87 -7.09 -0.13 -17.72
C GLY A 87 -5.66 0.35 -17.43
N GLU A 88 -5.10 -0.01 -16.28
CA GLU A 88 -3.79 0.43 -15.76
C GLU A 88 -2.76 -0.71 -15.78
N GLY A 89 -2.92 -1.66 -16.71
CA GLY A 89 -2.13 -2.89 -16.76
C GLY A 89 -0.61 -2.67 -16.89
N PHE A 90 -0.17 -1.59 -17.53
CA PHE A 90 1.25 -1.26 -17.64
C PHE A 90 1.85 -0.85 -16.28
N GLU A 91 1.19 0.07 -15.56
CA GLU A 91 1.64 0.48 -14.22
C GLU A 91 1.59 -0.71 -13.25
N ALA A 92 0.52 -1.50 -13.31
CA ALA A 92 0.36 -2.69 -12.48
C ALA A 92 1.45 -3.74 -12.70
N LYS A 93 1.84 -3.97 -13.96
CA LYS A 93 2.95 -4.87 -14.28
C LYS A 93 4.27 -4.37 -13.71
N ILE A 94 4.57 -3.07 -13.80
CA ILE A 94 5.77 -2.50 -13.18
C ILE A 94 5.78 -2.74 -11.66
N MET A 95 4.66 -2.52 -10.98
CA MET A 95 4.55 -2.77 -9.54
C MET A 95 4.70 -4.25 -9.18
N SER A 96 4.10 -5.14 -9.98
CA SER A 96 4.24 -6.59 -9.84
C SER A 96 5.70 -7.03 -9.99
N ASP A 97 6.36 -6.59 -11.07
CA ASP A 97 7.76 -6.90 -11.36
C ASP A 97 8.68 -6.40 -10.23
N GLN A 98 8.43 -5.20 -9.69
CA GLN A 98 9.20 -4.64 -8.56
C GLN A 98 9.05 -5.47 -7.27
N LEU A 99 7.86 -5.98 -6.95
CA LEU A 99 7.68 -6.89 -5.80
C LEU A 99 8.42 -8.20 -6.01
N MET A 100 8.33 -8.76 -7.21
CA MET A 100 9.00 -10.01 -7.55
C MET A 100 10.53 -9.87 -7.55
N GLU A 101 11.06 -8.72 -7.96
CA GLU A 101 12.49 -8.41 -7.90
C GLU A 101 13.01 -8.45 -6.46
N VAL A 102 12.28 -7.84 -5.50
CA VAL A 102 12.64 -7.89 -4.07
C VAL A 102 12.66 -9.34 -3.57
N GLN A 103 11.69 -10.16 -3.98
CA GLN A 103 11.65 -11.58 -3.62
C GLN A 103 12.82 -12.38 -4.21
N ASN A 104 13.14 -12.17 -5.49
CA ASN A 104 14.24 -12.87 -6.16
C ASN A 104 15.59 -12.52 -5.50
N ASN A 105 15.81 -11.25 -5.21
CA ASN A 105 17.00 -10.78 -4.49
C ASN A 105 17.12 -11.43 -3.10
N PHE A 106 16.01 -11.65 -2.41
CA PHE A 106 15.98 -12.39 -1.14
C PHE A 106 16.34 -13.87 -1.32
N ASP A 107 15.78 -14.52 -2.33
CA ASP A 107 16.03 -15.94 -2.59
C ASP A 107 17.52 -16.20 -2.87
N ASP A 108 18.19 -15.30 -3.56
CA ASP A 108 19.62 -15.39 -3.82
C ASP A 108 20.46 -15.16 -2.55
N LYS A 109 20.08 -14.19 -1.70
CA LYS A 109 20.71 -13.98 -0.38
C LYS A 109 20.55 -15.20 0.53
N ILE A 110 19.38 -15.84 0.53
CA ILE A 110 19.12 -17.03 1.35
C ILE A 110 19.95 -18.24 0.87
N LYS A 111 20.08 -18.44 -0.45
CA LYS A 111 20.91 -19.51 -1.01
C LYS A 111 22.39 -19.33 -0.66
N ALA A 112 22.86 -18.09 -0.56
CA ALA A 112 24.23 -17.74 -0.20
C ALA A 112 24.51 -17.77 1.32
N ALA A 113 23.51 -18.02 2.16
CA ALA A 113 23.67 -18.00 3.61
C ALA A 113 24.17 -19.34 4.17
N ASP A 114 25.36 -19.31 4.77
CA ASP A 114 26.07 -20.49 5.28
C ASP A 114 25.54 -20.99 6.64
N ASN A 115 24.89 -20.14 7.42
CA ASN A 115 24.39 -20.50 8.76
C ASN A 115 22.96 -20.01 9.03
N ASP A 116 22.34 -20.59 10.07
CA ASP A 116 20.93 -20.36 10.41
C ASP A 116 20.64 -18.96 11.00
N LYS A 117 21.62 -18.38 11.70
CA LYS A 117 21.51 -17.03 12.26
C LYS A 117 21.41 -15.99 11.16
N ASP A 118 22.20 -16.15 10.10
CA ASP A 118 22.16 -15.29 8.92
C ASP A 118 20.82 -15.41 8.20
N ARG A 119 20.28 -16.63 8.05
CA ARG A 119 18.95 -16.85 7.45
C ARG A 119 17.84 -16.12 8.19
N THR A 120 17.86 -16.13 9.52
CA THR A 120 16.87 -15.42 10.34
C THR A 120 16.95 -13.90 10.16
N SER A 121 18.17 -13.35 10.15
CA SER A 121 18.40 -11.92 9.88
C SER A 121 17.95 -11.51 8.48
N ILE A 122 18.25 -12.35 7.47
CA ILE A 122 17.84 -12.14 6.08
C ILE A 122 16.31 -12.17 5.95
N LYS A 123 15.61 -13.09 6.63
CA LYS A 123 14.14 -13.13 6.69
C LYS A 123 13.54 -11.83 7.24
N HIS A 124 14.07 -11.31 8.34
CA HIS A 124 13.56 -10.06 8.90
C HIS A 124 13.72 -8.90 7.92
N ARG A 125 14.89 -8.76 7.30
CA ARG A 125 15.14 -7.72 6.28
C ARG A 125 14.24 -7.86 5.07
N PHE A 126 13.93 -9.08 4.65
CA PHE A 126 13.01 -9.33 3.54
C PHE A 126 11.61 -8.78 3.79
N ILE A 127 11.05 -9.05 4.97
CA ILE A 127 9.74 -8.52 5.34
C ILE A 127 9.76 -6.99 5.37
N GLU A 128 10.84 -6.40 5.87
CA GLU A 128 11.01 -4.94 5.88
C GLU A 128 11.08 -4.35 4.46
N GLU A 129 11.89 -4.94 3.56
CA GLU A 129 12.04 -4.50 2.17
C GLU A 129 10.71 -4.60 1.39
N ILE A 130 10.00 -5.73 1.50
CA ILE A 130 8.68 -5.93 0.88
C ILE A 130 7.65 -4.95 1.43
N SER A 131 7.60 -4.81 2.76
CA SER A 131 6.66 -3.91 3.44
C SER A 131 6.88 -2.45 3.01
N LYS A 132 8.14 -2.04 2.88
CA LYS A 132 8.52 -0.72 2.38
C LYS A 132 8.14 -0.52 0.91
N CYS A 133 8.33 -1.53 0.07
CA CYS A 133 7.91 -1.52 -1.33
C CYS A 133 6.39 -1.32 -1.45
N CYS A 134 5.60 -2.09 -0.70
CA CYS A 134 4.14 -1.92 -0.64
C CYS A 134 3.75 -0.51 -0.17
N MET A 135 4.42 0.04 0.84
CA MET A 135 4.16 1.39 1.30
C MET A 135 4.46 2.46 0.23
N GLN A 136 5.52 2.27 -0.56
CA GLN A 136 5.82 3.15 -1.69
C GLN A 136 4.70 3.13 -2.73
N PHE A 137 4.20 1.95 -3.10
CA PHE A 137 3.09 1.85 -4.05
C PHE A 137 1.83 2.51 -3.52
N TYR A 138 1.51 2.27 -2.23
CA TYR A 138 0.35 2.88 -1.59
C TYR A 138 0.45 4.41 -1.52
N THR A 139 1.65 4.99 -1.49
CA THR A 139 1.84 6.45 -1.39
C THR A 139 2.11 7.14 -2.73
N ALA A 140 2.26 6.37 -3.82
CA ALA A 140 2.64 6.86 -5.15
C ALA A 140 1.51 7.57 -5.93
N GLU A 141 0.32 7.76 -5.34
CA GLU A 141 -0.87 8.29 -6.05
C GLU A 141 -1.24 7.49 -7.32
N SER A 142 -0.99 6.19 -7.27
CA SER A 142 -1.26 5.26 -8.36
C SER A 142 -2.72 4.80 -8.40
N PHE A 143 -3.07 4.03 -9.43
CA PHE A 143 -4.35 3.32 -9.49
C PHE A 143 -4.58 2.47 -8.23
N LEU A 144 -3.52 1.82 -7.72
CA LEU A 144 -3.59 0.92 -6.57
C LEU A 144 -4.00 1.66 -5.29
N TYR A 145 -3.47 2.87 -5.07
CA TYR A 145 -3.90 3.71 -3.94
C TYR A 145 -5.40 4.04 -4.02
N LYS A 146 -5.88 4.49 -5.18
CA LYS A 146 -7.29 4.86 -5.39
C LYS A 146 -8.20 3.65 -5.21
N LEU A 147 -7.85 2.54 -5.85
CA LEU A 147 -8.58 1.28 -5.81
C LEU A 147 -8.68 0.74 -4.38
N MET A 148 -7.58 0.69 -3.65
CA MET A 148 -7.58 0.19 -2.27
C MET A 148 -8.42 1.04 -1.34
N ASN A 149 -8.28 2.37 -1.39
CA ASN A 149 -9.07 3.24 -0.54
C ASN A 149 -10.57 3.06 -0.84
N LYS A 150 -10.95 2.99 -2.11
CA LYS A 150 -12.33 2.72 -2.52
C LYS A 150 -12.82 1.36 -2.01
N THR A 151 -12.01 0.31 -2.17
CA THR A 151 -12.34 -1.06 -1.75
C THR A 151 -12.56 -1.13 -0.25
N LEU A 152 -11.61 -0.62 0.54
CA LEU A 152 -11.64 -0.71 2.00
C LEU A 152 -12.75 0.17 2.61
N ARG A 153 -12.97 1.39 2.09
CA ARG A 153 -14.05 2.28 2.56
C ARG A 153 -15.45 1.74 2.30
N ASN A 154 -15.62 1.03 1.18
CA ASN A 154 -16.90 0.46 0.80
C ASN A 154 -17.08 -0.99 1.29
N GLU A 155 -16.12 -1.52 2.06
CA GLU A 155 -16.10 -2.93 2.48
C GLU A 155 -16.33 -3.90 1.30
N ASP A 156 -15.74 -3.61 0.14
CA ASP A 156 -15.88 -4.43 -1.07
C ASP A 156 -15.08 -5.74 -0.92
N MET A 157 -15.72 -6.75 -0.34
CA MET A 157 -15.12 -8.06 -0.10
C MET A 157 -14.92 -8.87 -1.40
N SER A 158 -15.43 -8.44 -2.55
CA SER A 158 -15.23 -9.16 -3.82
C SER A 158 -13.76 -9.15 -4.27
N LYS A 159 -12.99 -8.16 -3.82
CA LYS A 159 -11.56 -7.99 -4.12
C LYS A 159 -10.63 -8.68 -3.13
N ILE A 160 -11.17 -9.54 -2.27
CA ILE A 160 -10.38 -10.18 -1.23
C ILE A 160 -9.29 -11.10 -1.79
N ASP A 161 -9.57 -11.77 -2.90
CA ASP A 161 -8.64 -12.72 -3.53
C ASP A 161 -7.51 -12.03 -4.29
N THR A 162 -7.74 -10.79 -4.73
CA THR A 162 -6.77 -9.99 -5.49
C THR A 162 -5.99 -9.06 -4.56
N LEU A 163 -6.66 -8.32 -3.68
CA LEU A 163 -6.01 -7.29 -2.84
C LEU A 163 -5.66 -7.77 -1.43
N GLY A 164 -6.16 -8.94 -0.99
CA GLY A 164 -5.97 -9.44 0.39
C GLY A 164 -4.50 -9.61 0.78
N ALA A 165 -3.71 -10.26 -0.09
CA ALA A 165 -2.28 -10.45 0.13
C ALA A 165 -1.51 -9.13 0.23
N TYR A 166 -1.80 -8.19 -0.68
CA TYR A 166 -1.18 -6.86 -0.65
C TYR A 166 -1.55 -6.09 0.64
N CYS A 167 -2.83 -6.12 1.04
CA CYS A 167 -3.28 -5.52 2.29
C CYS A 167 -2.58 -6.15 3.50
N TYR A 168 -2.36 -7.47 3.51
CA TYR A 168 -1.62 -8.12 4.58
C TYR A 168 -0.17 -7.60 4.67
N LEU A 169 0.53 -7.50 3.53
CA LEU A 169 1.91 -7.00 3.45
C LEU A 169 2.02 -5.54 3.92
N LEU A 170 1.16 -4.66 3.40
CA LEU A 170 1.12 -3.26 3.82
C LEU A 170 0.79 -3.12 5.32
N GLY A 171 -0.09 -3.98 5.85
CA GLY A 171 -0.44 -4.02 7.27
C GLY A 171 0.74 -4.35 8.17
N SER A 172 1.67 -5.19 7.69
CA SER A 172 2.95 -5.46 8.37
C SER A 172 3.78 -4.20 8.53
N TYR A 173 3.90 -3.39 7.48
CA TYR A 173 4.66 -2.14 7.53
C TYR A 173 4.15 -1.22 8.63
N VAL A 174 2.83 -0.99 8.67
CA VAL A 174 2.21 -0.11 9.66
C VAL A 174 2.43 -0.64 11.08
N TYR A 175 2.36 -1.96 11.26
CA TYR A 175 2.56 -2.59 12.57
C TYR A 175 4.01 -2.53 13.06
N PHE A 176 5.00 -2.81 12.20
CA PHE A 176 6.41 -2.91 12.59
C PHE A 176 7.16 -1.58 12.49
N SER A 177 6.81 -0.75 11.52
CA SER A 177 7.56 0.46 11.12
C SER A 177 6.75 1.75 11.27
N GLY A 178 5.49 1.67 11.70
CA GLY A 178 4.66 2.85 11.93
C GLY A 178 5.18 3.73 13.07
N PRO A 179 5.02 5.06 12.98
CA PRO A 179 5.38 5.96 14.07
C PRO A 179 4.54 5.64 15.31
N LYS A 180 5.20 5.28 16.42
CA LYS A 180 4.53 4.83 17.65
C LYS A 180 3.87 5.97 18.44
N THR A 181 4.13 7.24 18.09
CA THR A 181 3.86 8.38 18.98
C THR A 181 3.33 9.65 18.29
N LEU A 182 2.81 9.57 17.06
CA LEU A 182 2.12 10.75 16.50
C LEU A 182 0.70 10.82 17.08
N SER A 183 0.48 11.72 18.04
CA SER A 183 -0.83 11.95 18.67
C SER A 183 -1.81 12.67 17.74
N THR A 184 -1.29 13.43 16.76
CA THR A 184 -2.09 14.24 15.85
C THR A 184 -1.60 14.07 14.42
N VAL A 185 -2.51 13.70 13.53
CA VAL A 185 -2.29 13.65 12.09
C VAL A 185 -3.30 14.58 11.42
N TYR A 186 -2.82 15.41 10.49
CA TYR A 186 -3.69 16.27 9.68
C TYR A 186 -3.95 15.58 8.35
N ARG A 187 -5.22 15.55 7.94
CA ARG A 187 -5.63 15.08 6.61
C ARG A 187 -6.38 16.20 5.93
N GLY A 188 -5.91 16.57 4.74
CA GLY A 188 -6.64 17.47 3.87
C GLY A 188 -7.88 16.80 3.28
N CYS A 189 -9.00 17.52 3.23
CA CYS A 189 -10.20 17.14 2.50
C CYS A 189 -10.77 18.41 1.83
N GLU A 190 -11.15 18.30 0.56
CA GLU A 190 -12.01 19.31 -0.07
C GLU A 190 -13.43 19.01 0.36
N LEU A 191 -14.06 20.00 0.97
CA LEU A 191 -15.45 19.97 1.39
C LEU A 191 -16.17 21.04 0.58
N THR A 192 -17.34 20.71 0.05
CA THR A 192 -18.22 21.73 -0.52
C THR A 192 -18.83 22.56 0.60
N ASP A 193 -19.27 23.78 0.30
CA ASP A 193 -19.96 24.64 1.28
C ASP A 193 -21.16 23.91 1.90
N ASP A 194 -21.96 23.21 1.08
CA ASP A 194 -23.07 22.36 1.54
C ASP A 194 -22.67 21.29 2.58
N MET A 195 -21.44 20.77 2.52
CA MET A 195 -20.93 19.77 3.47
C MET A 195 -20.41 20.41 4.78
N LEU A 196 -20.13 21.72 4.77
CA LEU A 196 -19.72 22.49 5.95
C LEU A 196 -20.92 23.04 6.73
N GLU A 197 -22.06 23.22 6.05
CA GLU A 197 -23.28 23.82 6.61
C GLU A 197 -24.23 22.80 7.29
N ALA A 198 -23.93 21.50 7.24
CA ALA A 198 -24.74 20.41 7.82
C ALA A 198 -24.31 20.03 9.25
#